data_AF-A0A6I3LA82-F1
#
_entry.id   AF-A0A6I3LA82-F1
#
_cell.length_a   1.000
_cell.length_b   1.000
_cell.length_c   1.000
_cell.angle_alpha   90.00
_cell.angle_beta   90.00
_cell.angle_gamma   90.00
#
_symmetry.space_group_name_H-M   'P 1'
#
loop_
_entity.id
_entity.type
_entity.pdbx_description
1 polymer ?
#
loop_
_entity_poly.entity_id
_entity_poly.type
_entity_poly.pdbx_seq_one_letter_code
_entity_poly.pdbx_strand_id
1 'polypeptide(L)'
;GPFGAIIVKDGKIIGAGVNSVTSLNDPTAHAEVQAIRDACLNIGTFTLKDSVLYTSCEPCPMCLSAAYWSRISKIYYFFTKKEAAEI
;
A
#
# COMPACT_ATOMS: atom_id res chain seq x y z
N GLY A 1 6.33 -6.27 -10.42
CA GLY A 1 5.85 -7.63 -10.09
C GLY A 1 4.37 -7.58 -9.77
N PRO A 2 3.67 -8.73 -9.72
CA PRO A 2 2.26 -8.80 -9.32
C PRO A 2 2.14 -8.57 -7.81
N PHE A 3 2.17 -7.30 -7.39
CA PHE A 3 2.03 -6.92 -5.99
C PHE A 3 0.65 -6.32 -5.74
N GLY A 4 0.09 -6.65 -4.58
CA GLY A 4 -1.20 -6.15 -4.13
C GLY A 4 -1.13 -5.63 -2.70
N ALA A 5 -1.94 -4.63 -2.41
CA ALA A 5 -2.07 -4.06 -1.07
C ALA A 5 -3.52 -3.64 -0.79
N ILE A 6 -3.90 -3.73 0.49
CA ILE A 6 -5.20 -3.25 0.99
C ILE A 6 -5.01 -2.46 2.28
N ILE A 7 -5.90 -1.50 2.52
CA ILE A 7 -5.95 -0.73 3.75
C ILE A 7 -7.24 -1.04 4.47
N VAL A 8 -7.12 -1.45 5.72
CA VAL A 8 -8.23 -1.86 6.58
C VAL A 8 -8.36 -0.89 7.75
N LYS A 9 -9.59 -0.44 8.01
CA LYS A 9 -9.95 0.35 9.19
C LYS A 9 -11.25 -0.20 9.78
N ASP A 10 -11.28 -0.42 11.09
CA ASP A 10 -12.45 -0.97 11.80
C ASP A 10 -13.01 -2.26 11.16
N GLY A 11 -12.11 -3.15 10.73
CA GLY A 11 -12.45 -4.42 10.08
C GLY A 11 -12.96 -4.29 8.65
N LYS A 12 -12.97 -3.09 8.05
CA LYS A 12 -13.43 -2.84 6.68
C LYS A 12 -12.27 -2.44 5.78
N ILE A 13 -12.26 -2.97 4.56
CA ILE A 13 -11.34 -2.51 3.52
C ILE A 13 -11.82 -1.13 3.08
N ILE A 14 -10.97 -0.13 3.24
CA ILE A 14 -11.23 1.26 2.83
C ILE A 14 -10.45 1.66 1.58
N GLY A 15 -9.42 0.89 1.20
CA GLY A 15 -8.74 1.08 -0.09
C GLY A 15 -7.99 -0.15 -0.54
N ALA A 16 -7.81 -0.27 -1.85
CA ALA A 16 -7.09 -1.38 -2.49
C ALA A 16 -6.19 -0.87 -3.61
N GLY A 17 -5.09 -1.58 -3.86
CA GLY A 17 -4.14 -1.22 -4.89
C GLY A 17 -3.37 -2.41 -5.43
N VAL A 18 -3.04 -2.33 -6.71
CA VAL A 18 -2.14 -3.28 -7.39
C VAL A 18 -1.01 -2.52 -8.07
N ASN A 19 0.15 -3.16 -8.20
CA ASN A 19 1.28 -2.59 -8.92
C ASN A 19 0.90 -2.33 -10.38
N SER A 20 0.92 -1.05 -10.75
CA SER A 20 0.49 -0.56 -12.07
C SER A 20 1.57 0.28 -12.76
N VAL A 21 2.85 0.10 -12.38
CA VAL A 21 3.98 0.89 -12.89
C VAL A 21 4.05 0.90 -14.41
N THR A 22 3.97 -0.27 -15.05
CA THR A 22 4.09 -0.40 -16.51
C THR A 22 2.81 0.02 -17.23
N SER A 23 1.64 -0.27 -16.67
CA SER A 23 0.35 0.05 -17.29
C SER A 23 0.03 1.55 -17.23
N LEU A 24 0.47 2.25 -16.17
CA LEU A 24 0.27 3.69 -16.00
C LEU A 24 1.49 4.53 -16.42
N ASN A 25 2.61 3.88 -16.77
CA ASN A 25 3.89 4.53 -17.03
C ASN A 25 4.28 5.50 -15.91
N ASP A 26 4.07 5.07 -14.65
CA ASP A 26 4.27 5.85 -13.44
C ASP A 26 5.16 5.05 -12.48
N PRO A 27 6.42 5.46 -12.23
CA PRO A 27 7.33 4.73 -11.36
C PRO A 27 6.86 4.70 -9.90
N THR A 28 5.90 5.53 -9.52
CA THR A 28 5.35 5.58 -8.16
C THR A 28 4.10 4.73 -7.99
N ALA A 29 3.56 4.15 -9.07
CA ALA A 29 2.32 3.36 -9.07
C ALA A 29 2.49 1.93 -8.49
N HIS A 30 3.13 1.85 -7.32
CA HIS A 30 3.24 0.67 -6.49
C HIS A 30 1.91 0.36 -5.80
N ALA A 31 1.68 -0.91 -5.46
CA ALA A 31 0.43 -1.36 -4.88
C ALA A 31 0.05 -0.58 -3.60
N GLU A 32 1.01 -0.32 -2.74
CA GLU A 32 0.85 0.39 -1.47
C GLU A 32 0.48 1.86 -1.69
N VAL A 33 1.12 2.52 -2.64
CA VAL A 33 0.81 3.92 -3.01
C VAL A 33 -0.59 4.02 -3.60
N GLN A 34 -0.95 3.07 -4.47
CA GLN A 34 -2.30 3.02 -5.06
C GLN A 34 -3.36 2.77 -3.98
N ALA A 35 -3.13 1.84 -3.04
CA ALA A 35 -4.04 1.56 -1.94
C ALA A 35 -4.23 2.76 -1.00
N ILE A 36 -3.14 3.51 -0.72
CA ILE A 36 -3.21 4.76 0.06
C ILE A 36 -4.06 5.80 -0.66
N ARG A 37 -3.83 6.01 -1.96
CA ARG A 37 -4.59 6.97 -2.76
C ARG A 37 -6.08 6.61 -2.79
N ASP A 38 -6.39 5.35 -3.06
CA ASP A 38 -7.76 4.83 -3.09
C ASP A 38 -8.46 5.01 -1.73
N ALA A 39 -7.77 4.65 -0.64
CA ALA A 39 -8.30 4.83 0.72
C ALA A 39 -8.62 6.30 1.02
N CYS A 40 -7.68 7.21 0.76
CA CYS A 40 -7.87 8.64 1.00
C CYS A 40 -9.04 9.22 0.20
N LEU A 41 -9.25 8.77 -1.04
CA LEU A 41 -10.39 9.16 -1.86
C LEU A 41 -11.71 8.63 -1.28
N ASN A 42 -11.74 7.36 -0.87
CA ASN A 42 -12.94 6.71 -0.36
C ASN A 42 -13.44 7.32 0.96
N ILE A 43 -12.53 7.77 1.84
CA ILE A 43 -12.90 8.35 3.15
C ILE A 43 -12.80 9.88 3.20
N GLY A 44 -12.43 10.54 2.10
CA GLY A 44 -12.39 12.00 1.99
C GLY A 44 -11.35 12.68 2.90
N THR A 45 -10.25 12.00 3.24
CA THR A 45 -9.19 12.57 4.07
C THR A 45 -7.82 12.00 3.72
N PHE A 46 -6.75 12.77 3.95
CA PHE A 46 -5.37 12.34 3.70
C PHE A 46 -4.75 11.58 4.88
N THR A 47 -5.44 11.50 6.02
CA THR A 47 -4.99 10.74 7.19
C THR A 47 -5.69 9.39 7.26
N LEU A 48 -4.88 8.34 7.35
CA LEU A 48 -5.28 6.95 7.51
C LEU A 48 -4.93 6.46 8.93
N LYS A 49 -4.96 7.36 9.91
CA LYS A 49 -4.78 7.01 11.32
C LYS A 49 -5.73 5.90 11.74
N ASP A 50 -5.21 4.99 12.57
CA ASP A 50 -5.89 3.80 13.09
C ASP A 50 -6.21 2.76 12.00
N SER A 51 -5.63 2.92 10.81
CA SER A 51 -5.71 1.95 9.72
C SER A 51 -4.47 1.05 9.68
N VAL A 52 -4.64 -0.11 9.06
CA VAL A 52 -3.61 -1.12 8.85
C VAL A 52 -3.41 -1.32 7.36
N LEU A 53 -2.16 -1.28 6.90
CA LEU A 53 -1.77 -1.67 5.54
C LEU A 53 -1.35 -3.13 5.53
N TYR A 54 -1.99 -3.92 4.66
CA TYR A 54 -1.54 -5.26 4.33
C TYR A 54 -1.00 -5.25 2.91
N THR A 55 0.19 -5.81 2.71
CA THR A 55 0.86 -5.86 1.40
C THR A 55 1.45 -7.25 1.14
N SER A 56 1.45 -7.69 -0.12
CA SER A 56 2.02 -8.99 -0.49
C SER A 56 3.54 -9.05 -0.32
N CYS A 57 4.23 -7.91 -0.37
CA CYS A 57 5.68 -7.81 -0.27
C CYS A 57 6.10 -6.64 0.65
N GLU A 58 7.23 -6.79 1.32
CA GLU A 58 7.87 -5.78 2.15
C GLU A 58 8.00 -4.44 1.40
N PRO A 59 7.40 -3.35 1.90
CA PRO A 59 7.33 -2.11 1.16
C PRO A 59 8.72 -1.49 0.92
N CYS A 60 8.90 -0.89 -0.25
CA CYS A 60 10.13 -0.14 -0.57
C CYS A 60 10.20 1.18 0.25
N PRO A 61 11.36 1.86 0.30
CA PRO A 61 11.51 3.11 1.06
C PRO A 61 10.48 4.19 0.70
N MET A 62 10.09 4.29 -0.58
CA MET A 62 9.04 5.20 -1.04
C MET A 62 7.67 4.84 -0.43
N CYS A 63 7.28 3.56 -0.47
CA CYS A 63 6.00 3.11 0.06
C CYS A 63 5.94 3.22 1.59
N LEU A 64 7.04 2.92 2.28
CA LEU A 64 7.17 3.16 3.72
C LEU A 64 7.00 4.65 4.06
N SER A 65 7.62 5.54 3.28
CA SER A 65 7.48 6.98 3.47
C SER A 65 6.03 7.43 3.22
N ALA A 66 5.37 6.93 2.18
CA ALA A 66 3.96 7.23 1.91
C ALA A 66 3.04 6.76 3.06
N ALA A 67 3.29 5.56 3.60
CA ALA A 67 2.55 5.04 4.75
C ALA A 67 2.77 5.89 6.01
N TYR A 68 4.01 6.36 6.23
CA TYR A 68 4.34 7.26 7.32
C TYR A 68 3.61 8.62 7.19
N TRP A 69 3.65 9.23 6.00
CA TRP A 69 2.98 10.51 5.73
C TRP A 69 1.46 10.43 5.86
N SER A 70 0.86 9.29 5.49
CA SER A 70 -0.57 9.02 5.64
C SER A 70 -0.96 8.58 7.06
N ARG A 71 -0.03 8.49 8.01
CA ARG A 71 -0.30 8.13 9.42
C ARG A 71 -0.85 6.71 9.62
N ILE A 72 -0.54 5.79 8.72
CA ILE A 72 -0.89 4.37 8.89
C ILE A 72 -0.24 3.84 10.17
N SER A 73 -1.00 3.13 10.98
CA SER A 73 -0.56 2.72 12.32
C SER A 73 0.24 1.42 12.32
N LYS A 74 -0.05 0.52 11.38
CA LYS A 74 0.59 -0.80 11.30
C LYS A 74 0.71 -1.23 9.84
N ILE A 75 1.79 -1.95 9.54
CA ILE A 75 2.04 -2.55 8.24
C ILE A 75 2.32 -4.03 8.45
N TYR A 76 1.61 -4.89 7.73
CA TYR A 76 1.89 -6.32 7.64
C TYR A 76 2.27 -6.68 6.20
N TYR A 77 3.32 -7.47 6.03
CA TYR A 77 3.77 -7.96 4.74
C TYR A 77 3.97 -9.48 4.77
N PHE A 78 3.79 -10.14 3.62
CA PHE A 78 3.90 -11.60 3.53
C PHE A 78 5.32 -12.05 3.17
N PHE A 79 5.90 -11.51 2.09
CA PHE A 79 7.29 -11.80 1.69
C PHE A 79 8.21 -10.62 1.99
N THR A 80 9.44 -10.91 2.39
CA THR A 80 10.54 -9.94 2.36
C THR A 80 10.90 -9.58 0.91
N LYS A 81 11.62 -8.46 0.71
CA LYS A 81 12.11 -8.09 -0.63
C LYS A 81 12.97 -9.17 -1.28
N LYS A 82 13.73 -9.92 -0.48
CA LYS A 82 14.61 -10.98 -0.97
C LYS A 82 13.78 -12.17 -1.45
N GLU A 83 12.86 -12.66 -0.62
CA GLU A 83 11.97 -13.77 -0.97
C GLU A 83 11.13 -13.45 -2.21
N ALA A 84 10.62 -12.22 -2.31
CA ALA A 84 9.84 -11.80 -3.47
C ALA A 84 10.66 -11.69 -4.77
N ALA A 85 11.99 -11.60 -4.70
CA ALA A 85 12.87 -11.58 -5.88
C ALA A 85 13.30 -12.99 -6.32
N GLU A 86 13.11 -13.99 -5.46
CA GLU A 86 13.45 -15.40 -5.73
C GLU A 86 12.29 -16.19 -6.36
N ILE A 87 11.11 -15.59 -6.45
CA ILE A 87 9.88 -16.15 -7.04
C ILE A 87 9.62 -15.49 -8.40
#